data_AF-A0A2V8JQN6-F1
#
_entry.id   AF-A0A2V8JQN6-F1
#
_cell.length_a   1.000
_cell.length_b   1.000
_cell.length_c   1.000
_cell.angle_alpha   90.00
_cell.angle_beta   90.00
_cell.angle_gamma   90.00
#
_symmetry.space_group_name_H-M   'P 1'
#
loop_
_entity.id
_entity.type
_entity.pdbx_description
1 polymer ?
#
loop_
_entity_poly.entity_id
_entity_poly.type
_entity_poly.pdbx_seq_one_letter_code
_entity_poly.pdbx_strand_id
1 'polypeptide(L)'
;MRLSSRRESQRIYEGRAPGNGATLVIAGDVMFWGDLNQKFRAFDADTVKILWEATLGGPIQNSTIRYRVNGKQYVAVVTGLGSITANLFTQAGISPQRNKAIHAFALPN
;
A
#
# COMPACT_ATOMS: atom_id res chain seq x y z
N MET A 1 34.06 -16.06 6.54
CA MET A 1 32.77 -15.63 7.13
C MET A 1 31.71 -15.69 6.03
N ARG A 2 30.80 -16.67 6.07
CA ARG A 2 29.77 -16.89 5.04
C ARG A 2 28.43 -16.69 5.73
N LEU A 3 27.78 -15.55 5.51
CA LEU A 3 26.42 -15.33 5.97
C LEU A 3 25.49 -15.97 4.93
N SER A 4 24.98 -17.17 5.23
CA SER A 4 23.84 -17.73 4.52
C SER A 4 22.68 -17.88 5.48
N SER A 5 21.89 -16.83 5.65
CA SER A 5 20.49 -17.01 6.04
C SER A 5 19.66 -16.85 4.78
N ARG A 6 19.41 -17.96 4.09
CA ARG A 6 18.35 -18.02 3.08
C ARG A 6 17.03 -17.99 3.86
N ARG A 7 16.55 -16.79 4.21
CA ARG A 7 15.17 -16.64 4.65
C ARG A 7 14.32 -16.85 3.42
N GLU A 8 13.48 -17.87 3.48
CA GLU A 8 12.52 -18.18 2.42
C GLU A 8 11.49 -17.05 2.36
N SER A 9 11.07 -16.67 1.15
CA SER A 9 9.98 -15.72 0.96
C SER A 9 8.70 -16.36 1.46
N GLN A 10 8.18 -15.88 2.59
CA GLN A 10 6.89 -16.33 3.09
C GLN A 10 5.77 -15.50 2.48
N ARG A 11 4.70 -16.19 2.09
CA ARG A 11 3.48 -15.55 1.64
C ARG A 11 2.69 -15.07 2.85
N ILE A 12 2.59 -13.75 3.01
CA ILE A 12 1.96 -13.13 4.18
C ILE A 12 0.54 -12.62 3.91
N TYR A 13 0.17 -12.40 2.65
CA TYR A 13 -1.14 -11.88 2.26
C TYR A 13 -1.52 -12.32 0.85
N GLU A 14 -2.81 -12.58 0.65
CA GLU A 14 -3.44 -12.77 -0.66
C GLU A 14 -4.63 -11.83 -0.80
N GLY A 15 -4.62 -11.02 -1.86
CA GLY A 15 -5.70 -10.11 -2.18
C GLY A 15 -6.29 -10.41 -3.55
N ARG A 16 -7.48 -9.84 -3.81
CA ARG A 16 -8.17 -9.96 -5.11
C ARG A 16 -7.36 -9.36 -6.27
N ALA A 17 -6.54 -8.35 -6.00
CA ALA A 17 -5.80 -7.61 -7.00
C ALA A 17 -4.30 -7.64 -6.70
N PRO A 18 -3.43 -7.51 -7.73
CA PRO A 18 -2.01 -7.37 -7.53
C PRO A 18 -1.73 -6.19 -6.61
N GLY A 19 -0.98 -6.47 -5.54
CA GLY A 19 -0.45 -5.42 -4.70
C GLY A 19 0.52 -4.55 -5.48
N ASN A 20 0.52 -3.25 -5.20
CA ASN A 20 1.38 -2.30 -5.87
C ASN A 20 1.78 -1.17 -4.91
N GLY A 21 2.90 -0.53 -5.19
CA GLY A 21 3.45 0.50 -4.34
C GLY A 21 4.42 -0.01 -3.28
N ALA A 22 5.05 0.94 -2.60
CA ALA A 22 6.00 0.65 -1.52
C ALA A 22 5.23 0.36 -0.22
N THR A 23 5.65 -0.70 0.48
CA THR A 23 5.18 -0.98 1.83
C THR A 23 5.87 -0.05 2.83
N LEU A 24 5.10 0.53 3.74
CA LEU A 24 5.62 1.39 4.80
C LEU A 24 5.19 0.87 6.17
N VAL A 25 6.16 0.45 7.00
CA VAL A 25 5.92 0.11 8.40
C VAL A 25 6.26 1.32 9.28
N ILE A 26 5.38 1.64 10.23
CA ILE A 26 5.58 2.71 11.20
C ILE A 26 5.58 2.15 12.62
N ALA A 27 6.11 2.93 13.56
CA ALA A 27 6.07 2.58 14.99
C ALA A 27 4.63 2.30 15.45
N GLY A 28 4.47 1.30 16.32
CA GLY A 28 3.18 0.72 16.71
C GLY A 28 2.73 -0.43 15.82
N ASP A 29 3.66 -1.06 15.08
CA ASP A 29 3.45 -2.28 14.29
C ASP A 29 2.30 -2.17 13.29
N VAL A 30 2.21 -1.02 12.62
CA VAL A 30 1.26 -0.78 11.53
C VAL A 30 1.99 -0.72 10.20
N MET A 31 1.57 -1.57 9.27
CA MET A 31 2.05 -1.62 7.90
C MET A 31 1.02 -1.00 6.94
N PHE A 32 1.43 -0.04 6.11
CA PHE A 32 0.62 0.52 5.05
C PHE A 32 1.02 -0.06 3.70
N TRP A 33 0.03 -0.50 2.93
CA TRP A 33 0.22 -1.01 1.58
C TRP A 33 -1.08 -0.94 0.77
N GLY A 34 -1.00 -1.09 -0.55
CA GLY A 34 -2.17 -0.98 -1.40
C GLY A 34 -2.10 -1.82 -2.66
N ASP A 35 -3.17 -1.78 -3.44
CA ASP A 35 -3.31 -2.61 -4.64
C ASP A 35 -3.80 -1.83 -5.87
N LEU A 36 -3.71 -2.51 -7.02
CA LEU A 36 -4.15 -1.96 -8.28
C LEU A 36 -5.68 -1.78 -8.39
N ASN A 37 -6.45 -2.34 -7.46
CA ASN A 37 -7.90 -2.18 -7.37
C ASN A 37 -8.29 -1.07 -6.39
N GLN A 38 -7.38 -0.10 -6.19
CA GLN A 38 -7.61 1.16 -5.50
C GLN A 38 -7.81 1.02 -3.99
N LYS A 39 -7.47 -0.14 -3.42
CA LYS A 39 -7.55 -0.34 -1.97
C LYS A 39 -6.24 0.08 -1.34
N PHE A 40 -6.30 1.05 -0.44
CA PHE A 40 -5.20 1.42 0.44
C PHE A 40 -5.53 0.93 1.85
N ARG A 41 -4.62 0.18 2.47
CA ARG A 41 -4.86 -0.53 3.72
C ARG A 41 -3.80 -0.24 4.76
N ALA A 42 -4.23 -0.28 6.01
CA ALA A 42 -3.36 -0.46 7.16
C ALA A 42 -3.53 -1.91 7.65
N PHE A 43 -2.41 -2.57 7.92
CA PHE A 43 -2.34 -3.91 8.45
C PHE A 43 -1.62 -3.88 9.79
N ASP A 44 -1.99 -4.79 10.67
CA ASP A 44 -1.13 -5.22 11.76
C ASP A 44 0.11 -5.87 11.17
N ALA A 45 1.31 -5.42 11.54
CA ALA A 45 2.55 -5.80 10.86
C ALA A 45 2.97 -7.25 11.16
N ASP A 46 2.55 -7.80 12.30
CA ASP A 46 2.90 -9.15 12.73
C ASP A 46 1.92 -10.19 12.18
N THR A 47 0.63 -9.91 12.31
CA THR A 47 -0.45 -10.84 11.93
C THR A 47 -0.97 -10.61 10.52
N VAL A 48 -0.67 -9.46 9.92
CA VAL A 48 -1.12 -9.06 8.57
C VAL A 48 -2.64 -8.94 8.49
N LYS A 49 -3.30 -8.79 9.65
CA LYS A 49 -4.73 -8.50 9.72
C LYS A 49 -4.99 -7.08 9.23
N ILE A 50 -5.99 -6.90 8.37
CA ILE A 50 -6.44 -5.57 7.94
C ILE A 50 -7.04 -4.84 9.15
N LEU A 51 -6.44 -3.69 9.50
CA LEU A 51 -6.91 -2.80 10.56
C LEU A 51 -7.81 -1.70 9.99
N TRP A 52 -7.53 -1.25 8.77
CA TRP A 52 -8.28 -0.21 8.09
C TRP A 52 -8.11 -0.32 6.57
N GLU A 53 -9.13 0.12 5.83
CA GLU A 53 -9.11 0.19 4.36
C GLU A 53 -9.83 1.44 3.87
N ALA A 54 -9.28 2.09 2.84
CA ALA A 54 -9.99 3.05 2.01
C ALA A 54 -9.95 2.64 0.53
N THR A 55 -11.02 2.97 -0.19
CA THR A 55 -11.05 2.91 -1.66
C THR A 55 -10.76 4.29 -2.19
N LEU A 56 -9.67 4.45 -2.93
CA LEU A 56 -9.27 5.74 -3.51
C LEU A 56 -9.73 5.84 -4.96
N GLY A 57 -9.60 7.02 -5.57
CA GLY A 57 -10.04 7.25 -6.96
C GLY A 57 -9.08 6.73 -8.04
N GLY A 58 -8.03 5.99 -7.67
CA GLY A 58 -7.06 5.46 -8.63
C GLY A 58 -6.17 4.37 -8.02
N PRO A 59 -5.48 3.57 -8.85
CA PRO A 59 -4.61 2.50 -8.40
C PRO A 59 -3.48 3.06 -7.53
N ILE A 60 -3.11 2.33 -6.49
CA ILE A 60 -2.03 2.75 -5.58
C ILE A 60 -0.70 2.70 -6.32
N GLN A 61 0.10 3.74 -6.18
CA GLN A 61 1.43 3.89 -6.79
C GLN A 61 2.55 3.84 -5.76
N ASN A 62 3.78 3.78 -6.28
CA ASN A 62 5.02 3.62 -5.52
C ASN A 62 5.41 4.92 -4.80
N SER A 63 4.72 5.28 -3.70
CA SER A 63 5.03 6.54 -2.98
C SER A 63 4.50 6.63 -1.54
N THR A 64 4.27 5.52 -0.82
CA THR A 64 3.75 5.62 0.55
C THR A 64 4.81 6.18 1.50
N ILE A 65 4.56 7.36 2.08
CA ILE A 65 5.49 8.04 3.00
C ILE A 65 4.80 8.43 4.31
N ARG A 66 5.60 8.57 5.37
CA ARG A 66 5.19 9.19 6.64
C ARG A 66 5.87 10.54 6.80
N TYR A 67 5.13 11.54 7.26
CA TYR A 67 5.66 12.86 7.58
C TYR A 67 4.94 13.47 8.79
N ARG A 68 5.43 14.61 9.28
CA ARG A 68 4.79 15.40 10.34
C ARG A 68 4.65 16.85 9.94
N VAL A 69 3.54 17.46 10.31
CA VAL A 69 3.28 18.90 10.19
C VAL A 69 2.71 19.37 11.52
N ASN A 70 3.35 20.38 12.14
CA ASN A 70 2.91 20.94 13.43
C ASN A 70 2.64 19.87 14.51
N GLY A 71 3.54 18.89 14.63
CA GLY A 71 3.42 17.78 15.59
C GLY A 71 2.47 16.65 15.20
N LYS A 72 1.55 16.86 14.25
CA LYS A 72 0.62 15.81 13.78
C LYS A 72 1.28 14.92 12.73
N GLN A 73 1.14 13.60 12.89
CA GLN A 73 1.67 12.60 11.97
C GLN A 73 0.67 12.30 10.85
N TYR A 74 1.21 12.18 9.63
CA TYR A 74 0.47 11.89 8.42
C TYR A 74 1.11 10.74 7.65
N VAL A 75 0.28 10.03 6.89
CA VAL A 75 0.68 9.09 5.85
C VAL A 75 0.16 9.60 4.52
N ALA A 76 1.03 9.73 3.52
CA ALA A 76 0.62 10.09 2.17
C ALA A 76 0.90 8.98 1.16
N VAL A 77 0.04 8.90 0.14
CA VAL A 77 0.17 7.96 -0.98
C VAL A 77 -0.30 8.63 -2.27
N VAL A 78 0.29 8.22 -3.40
CA VAL A 78 -0.10 8.70 -4.72
C VAL A 78 -0.98 7.65 -5.39
N THR A 79 -2.03 8.10 -6.07
CA THR A 79 -2.82 7.27 -6.99
C THR A 79 -2.58 7.65 -8.44
N GLY A 80 -2.71 6.68 -9.33
CA GLY A 80 -2.67 6.90 -10.77
C GLY A 80 -2.31 5.64 -11.54
N LEU A 81 -2.24 5.76 -12.87
CA LEU A 81 -1.78 4.66 -13.74
C LEU A 81 -0.27 4.68 -13.91
N GLY A 82 0.33 3.50 -13.94
CA GLY A 82 1.74 3.30 -14.24
C GLY A 82 1.88 2.46 -15.50
N SER A 83 2.77 2.84 -16.41
CA SER A 83 2.94 2.16 -17.70
C SER A 83 3.35 0.69 -17.53
N ILE A 84 4.14 0.39 -16.48
CA ILE A 84 4.64 -0.97 -16.19
C ILE A 84 3.52 -1.90 -15.71
N THR A 85 2.46 -1.37 -15.07
CA THR A 85 1.39 -2.17 -14.47
C THR A 85 0.18 -2.34 -15.40
N ALA A 86 0.23 -1.83 -16.64
CA ALA A 86 -0.91 -1.80 -17.55
C ALA A 86 -1.51 -3.19 -17.85
N ASN A 87 -0.68 -4.20 -18.11
CA ASN A 87 -1.15 -5.55 -18.41
C ASN A 87 -1.77 -6.26 -17.19
N LEU A 88 -1.43 -5.83 -15.98
CA LEU A 88 -1.91 -6.46 -14.75
C LEU A 88 -3.39 -6.19 -14.50
N PHE A 89 -3.94 -5.07 -15.01
CA PHE A 89 -5.37 -4.77 -14.88
C PHE A 89 -6.22 -5.82 -15.62
N THR A 90 -5.86 -6.12 -16.87
CA THR A 90 -6.55 -7.14 -17.68
C THR A 90 -6.36 -8.54 -17.11
N GLN A 91 -5.12 -8.91 -16.73
CA GLN A 91 -4.84 -10.23 -16.16
C GLN A 91 -5.61 -10.48 -14.86
N ALA A 92 -5.78 -9.45 -14.03
CA ALA A 92 -6.54 -9.56 -12.79
C ALA A 92 -8.06 -9.33 -12.97
N GLY A 93 -8.53 -9.03 -14.19
CA GLY A 93 -9.94 -8.75 -14.46
C GLY A 93 -10.49 -7.53 -13.71
N ILE A 94 -9.67 -6.49 -13.50
CA ILE A 94 -10.05 -5.27 -12.78
C ILE A 94 -10.10 -4.05 -13.71
N SER A 95 -11.05 -3.15 -13.44
CA SER A 95 -11.22 -1.89 -14.17
C SER A 95 -11.29 -0.71 -13.19
N PRO A 96 -10.14 -0.24 -12.68
CA PRO A 96 -10.13 0.81 -11.66
C PRO A 96 -10.43 2.20 -12.24
N GLN A 97 -10.84 3.12 -11.37
CA GLN A 97 -10.86 4.55 -11.71
C GLN A 97 -9.42 5.02 -11.97
N ARG A 98 -9.24 6.14 -12.68
CA ARG A 98 -7.92 6.56 -13.20
C ARG A 98 -7.45 7.91 -12.64
N ASN A 99 -7.98 8.33 -11.49
CA ASN A 99 -7.65 9.62 -10.89
C ASN A 99 -6.18 9.67 -10.45
N LYS A 100 -5.52 10.79 -10.72
CA LYS A 100 -4.16 11.10 -10.29
C LYS A 100 -4.24 12.09 -9.14
N ALA A 101 -3.88 11.64 -7.94
CA ALA A 101 -3.99 12.46 -6.74
C ALA A 101 -2.96 12.05 -5.69
N ILE A 102 -2.65 12.98 -4.80
CA ILE A 102 -1.95 12.71 -3.53
C ILE A 102 -3.03 12.65 -2.46
N HIS A 103 -3.07 11.56 -1.72
CA HIS A 103 -3.98 11.37 -0.58
C HIS A 103 -3.16 11.45 0.70
N ALA A 104 -3.63 12.17 1.70
CA ALA A 104 -3.00 12.28 3.01
C ALA A 104 -4.01 11.84 4.09
N PHE A 105 -3.55 10.96 4.98
CA PHE A 105 -4.33 10.39 6.07
C PHE A 105 -3.69 10.73 7.40
N ALA A 106 -4.53 11.02 8.40
CA ALA A 106 -4.12 11.14 9.79
C ALA A 106 -5.29 10.73 10.69
N LEU A 107 -4.99 10.33 11.92
CA LEU A 107 -6.03 10.07 12.91
C LEU A 107 -6.81 11.35 13.23
N PRO A 108 -8.09 11.23 13.62
CA PRO A 108 -8.83 12.31 14.26
C PRO A 108 -8.06 12.85 15.48
N ASN A 109 -8.29 14.13 15.81
CA ASN A 109 -7.77 14.72 17.05
C ASN A 109 -8.61 14.28 18.24
#